data_AF-Q7V0P2-F1
#
_entry.id   AF-Q7V0P2-F1
#
_cell.length_a   1.000
_cell.length_b   1.000
_cell.length_c   1.000
_cell.angle_alpha   90.00
_cell.angle_beta   90.00
_cell.angle_gamma   90.00
#
_symmetry.space_group_name_H-M   'P 1'
#
loop_
_entity.id
_entity.type
_entity.pdbx_description
1 polymer ?
#
loop_
_entity_poly.entity_id
_entity_poly.type
_entity_poly.pdbx_seq_one_letter_code
_entity_poly.pdbx_strand_id
1 'polypeptide(L)'
;MLDNGHHINFFYNNKLFLPKDNKLRPALFLDRDGVIIKEKHFISKATDVELENGINDLIYLANMLQLPIVIITNQSGIARKITKWENYFKVTEKMINLINKDNTIIAIYANGLGTESPNYSWRKPSPSMILNAANYLKLDLSKSLLVGDRLSDLISGFNAGLLNLFHVRTGHGNLEREDVKKFFSKNDHSDLIKIKYINKIGEELFHDLQVLVGQQ
;
A
#
# COMPACT_ATOMS: atom_id res chain seq x y z
N MET A 1 14.36 -6.26 -12.10
CA MET A 1 15.75 -5.88 -11.75
C MET A 1 15.74 -5.48 -10.28
N LEU A 2 16.57 -6.11 -9.45
CA LEU A 2 16.75 -5.77 -8.04
C LEU A 2 17.67 -4.54 -7.97
N ASP A 3 17.27 -3.52 -7.21
CA ASP A 3 18.13 -2.35 -6.99
C ASP A 3 19.34 -2.75 -6.12
N ASN A 4 20.55 -2.41 -6.59
CA ASN A 4 21.84 -2.86 -6.07
C ASN A 4 22.25 -2.13 -4.78
N GLY A 5 21.42 -2.20 -3.72
CA GLY A 5 21.82 -1.59 -2.44
C GLY A 5 20.84 -1.57 -1.27
N HIS A 6 19.81 -2.44 -1.23
CA HIS A 6 18.83 -2.61 -0.11
C HIS A 6 17.56 -1.73 -0.09
N HIS A 7 17.20 -1.10 -1.21
CA HIS A 7 15.93 -0.38 -1.39
C HIS A 7 15.07 -1.08 -2.43
N ILE A 8 14.47 -2.20 -2.04
CA ILE A 8 13.87 -3.14 -3.00
C ILE A 8 12.57 -2.56 -3.55
N ASN A 9 12.67 -2.07 -4.78
CA ASN A 9 11.58 -1.95 -5.72
C ASN A 9 11.41 -3.30 -6.43
N PHE A 10 10.22 -3.89 -6.34
CA PHE A 10 9.86 -5.05 -7.16
C PHE A 10 8.90 -4.60 -8.27
N PHE A 11 9.37 -4.70 -9.50
CA PHE A 11 8.56 -4.48 -10.68
C PHE A 11 7.87 -5.77 -11.08
N TYR A 12 6.54 -5.75 -11.05
CA TYR A 12 5.74 -6.75 -11.73
C TYR A 12 5.40 -6.24 -13.13
N ASN A 13 5.67 -7.03 -14.16
CA ASN A 13 5.55 -6.60 -15.54
C ASN A 13 4.14 -6.87 -16.07
N ASN A 14 3.23 -5.91 -15.89
CA ASN A 14 2.02 -5.82 -16.68
C ASN A 14 2.16 -4.66 -17.67
N LYS A 15 2.48 -4.98 -18.94
CA LYS A 15 2.78 -4.00 -19.99
C LYS A 15 1.65 -3.01 -20.27
N LEU A 16 0.42 -3.30 -19.83
CA LEU A 16 -0.73 -2.39 -19.95
C LEU A 16 -0.54 -1.11 -19.15
N PHE A 17 0.21 -1.18 -18.04
CA PHE A 17 0.31 -0.09 -17.07
C PHE A 17 1.67 0.60 -17.05
N LEU A 18 2.53 0.40 -18.04
CA LEU A 18 3.70 1.28 -18.19
C LEU A 18 3.24 2.62 -18.78
N PRO A 19 3.81 3.77 -18.34
CA PRO A 19 3.48 5.06 -18.93
C PRO A 19 3.73 5.03 -20.44
N LYS A 20 2.66 5.19 -21.23
CA LYS A 20 2.75 5.31 -22.70
C LYS A 20 2.90 6.77 -23.13
N ASP A 21 2.58 7.70 -22.23
CA ASP A 21 2.72 9.13 -22.37
C ASP A 21 3.19 9.74 -21.03
N ASN A 22 3.31 11.08 -20.99
CA ASN A 22 3.67 11.82 -19.78
C ASN A 22 2.46 12.22 -18.93
N LYS A 23 1.26 11.68 -19.17
CA LYS A 23 0.07 12.07 -18.40
C LYS A 23 0.11 11.42 -17.03
N LEU A 24 -0.22 12.22 -16.02
CA LEU A 24 -0.44 11.71 -14.68
C LEU A 24 -1.76 10.93 -14.62
N ARG A 25 -1.76 9.84 -13.86
CA ARG A 25 -2.92 8.97 -13.68
C ARG A 25 -3.08 8.55 -12.22
N PRO A 26 -4.29 8.26 -11.75
CA PRO A 26 -4.49 7.78 -10.40
C PRO A 26 -3.86 6.40 -10.16
N ALA A 27 -3.69 6.06 -8.90
CA ALA A 27 -3.22 4.75 -8.44
C ALA A 27 -3.83 4.39 -7.08
N LEU A 28 -3.88 3.10 -6.80
CA LEU A 28 -4.24 2.55 -5.50
C LEU A 28 -2.97 2.11 -4.76
N PHE A 29 -2.66 2.79 -3.66
CA PHE A 29 -1.59 2.42 -2.75
C PHE A 29 -2.11 1.50 -1.65
N LEU A 30 -1.42 0.39 -1.40
CA LEU A 30 -1.80 -0.59 -0.38
C LEU A 30 -0.62 -0.86 0.56
N ASP A 31 -0.88 -0.95 1.88
CA ASP A 31 0.02 -1.72 2.74
C ASP A 31 -0.06 -3.21 2.39
N ARG A 32 0.90 -4.00 2.85
CA ARG A 32 0.98 -5.44 2.62
C ARG A 32 0.39 -6.23 3.78
N ASP A 33 1.05 -6.18 4.94
CA ASP A 33 0.70 -6.97 6.12
C ASP A 33 -0.50 -6.30 6.82
N GLY A 34 -1.57 -7.03 7.07
CA GLY A 34 -2.83 -6.49 7.61
C GLY A 34 -3.78 -5.89 6.58
N VAL A 35 -3.39 -5.80 5.30
CA VAL A 35 -4.22 -5.25 4.21
C VAL A 35 -4.34 -6.22 3.04
N ILE A 36 -3.22 -6.69 2.46
CA ILE A 36 -3.20 -7.67 1.37
C ILE A 36 -3.11 -9.09 1.93
N ILE A 37 -2.20 -9.29 2.88
CA ILE A 37 -1.99 -10.57 3.57
C ILE A 37 -2.27 -10.39 5.05
N LYS A 38 -2.74 -11.45 5.71
CA LYS A 38 -3.00 -11.43 7.16
C LYS A 38 -1.71 -11.14 7.92
N GLU A 39 -1.76 -10.20 8.86
CA GLU A 39 -0.64 -9.92 9.76
C GLU A 39 -0.44 -11.07 10.77
N LYS A 40 0.82 -11.53 10.91
CA LYS A 40 1.20 -12.65 11.79
C LYS A 40 2.55 -12.43 12.50
N HIS A 41 2.93 -11.17 12.73
CA HIS A 41 4.19 -10.73 13.34
C HIS A 41 5.45 -11.26 12.63
N PHE A 42 5.98 -10.49 11.67
CA PHE A 42 7.22 -10.80 10.94
C PHE A 42 7.15 -12.08 10.10
N ILE A 43 6.20 -12.11 9.16
CA ILE A 43 6.05 -13.23 8.21
C ILE A 43 7.36 -13.44 7.44
N SER A 44 7.95 -14.62 7.64
CA SER A 44 9.25 -15.00 7.07
C SER A 44 9.20 -16.32 6.32
N LYS A 45 8.09 -17.06 6.39
CA LYS A 45 7.87 -18.30 5.64
C LYS A 45 6.75 -18.12 4.63
N ALA A 46 6.97 -18.57 3.41
CA ALA A 46 5.95 -18.54 2.36
C ALA A 46 4.69 -19.34 2.75
N THR A 47 4.83 -20.41 3.52
CA THR A 47 3.69 -21.23 3.99
C THR A 47 2.72 -20.48 4.88
N ASP A 48 3.15 -19.39 5.51
CA ASP A 48 2.34 -18.65 6.47
C ASP A 48 1.52 -17.54 5.79
N VAL A 49 1.74 -17.32 4.49
CA VAL A 49 1.07 -16.31 3.69
C VAL A 49 -0.39 -16.72 3.44
N GLU A 50 -1.29 -15.90 3.96
CA GLU A 50 -2.72 -15.98 3.72
C GLU A 50 -3.23 -14.60 3.28
N LEU A 51 -4.07 -14.56 2.26
CA LEU A 51 -4.69 -13.32 1.81
C LEU A 51 -5.72 -12.82 2.84
N GLU A 52 -5.83 -11.50 2.95
CA GLU A 52 -6.95 -10.86 3.65
C GLU A 52 -8.25 -10.99 2.86
N ASN A 53 -9.39 -10.96 3.56
CA ASN A 53 -10.68 -11.08 2.92
C ASN A 53 -10.97 -9.86 2.02
N GLY A 54 -11.46 -10.11 0.80
CA GLY A 54 -11.85 -9.07 -0.17
C GLY A 54 -10.71 -8.55 -1.05
N ILE A 55 -9.44 -8.94 -0.80
CA ILE A 55 -8.31 -8.43 -1.60
C ILE A 55 -8.35 -8.89 -3.06
N ASN A 56 -8.80 -10.13 -3.32
CA ASN A 56 -8.92 -10.63 -4.70
C ASN A 56 -9.99 -9.85 -5.47
N ASP A 57 -11.12 -9.52 -4.83
CA ASP A 57 -12.19 -8.71 -5.43
C ASP A 57 -11.72 -7.27 -5.70
N LEU A 58 -10.96 -6.69 -4.77
CA LEU A 58 -10.33 -5.38 -4.93
C LEU A 58 -9.38 -5.34 -6.13
N ILE A 59 -8.52 -6.36 -6.26
CA ILE A 59 -7.56 -6.45 -7.35
C ILE A 59 -8.27 -6.68 -8.68
N TYR A 60 -9.31 -7.52 -8.70
CA TYR A 60 -10.15 -7.71 -9.88
C TYR A 60 -10.81 -6.39 -10.32
N LEU A 61 -11.40 -5.64 -9.38
CA LEU A 61 -12.00 -4.35 -9.67
C LEU A 61 -10.94 -3.36 -10.19
N ALA A 62 -9.80 -3.24 -9.52
CA ALA A 62 -8.71 -2.38 -9.98
C ALA A 62 -8.26 -2.74 -11.40
N ASN A 63 -8.24 -4.02 -11.76
CA ASN A 63 -7.98 -4.47 -13.12
C ASN A 63 -9.03 -4.01 -14.13
N MET A 64 -10.32 -4.22 -13.83
CA MET A 64 -11.42 -3.74 -14.67
C MET A 64 -11.39 -2.23 -14.91
N LEU A 65 -10.99 -1.48 -13.87
CA LEU A 65 -10.89 -0.02 -13.91
C LEU A 65 -9.58 0.49 -14.52
N GLN A 66 -8.66 -0.40 -14.92
CA GLN A 66 -7.30 -0.03 -15.34
C GLN A 66 -6.60 0.89 -14.32
N LEU A 67 -6.80 0.61 -13.03
CA LEU A 67 -6.18 1.34 -11.93
C LEU A 67 -4.93 0.59 -11.47
N PRO A 68 -3.72 1.18 -11.60
CA PRO A 68 -2.51 0.55 -11.13
C PRO A 68 -2.46 0.47 -9.59
N ILE A 69 -1.94 -0.64 -9.09
CA ILE A 69 -1.70 -0.87 -7.66
C ILE A 69 -0.20 -0.72 -7.38
N VAL A 70 0.12 0.03 -6.31
CA VAL A 70 1.47 0.13 -5.75
C VAL A 70 1.44 -0.33 -4.29
N ILE A 71 2.26 -1.32 -3.96
CA ILE A 71 2.38 -1.81 -2.59
C ILE A 71 3.50 -1.04 -1.88
N ILE A 72 3.25 -0.57 -0.66
CA ILE A 72 4.25 0.12 0.18
C ILE A 72 4.30 -0.55 1.56
N THR A 73 5.47 -1.06 1.97
CA THR A 73 5.53 -1.91 3.17
C THR A 73 6.76 -1.69 4.05
N ASN A 74 6.54 -1.67 5.37
CA ASN A 74 7.61 -1.61 6.38
C ASN A 74 7.99 -3.03 6.84
N GLN A 75 9.20 -3.49 6.52
CA GLN A 75 9.73 -4.81 6.85
C GLN A 75 10.80 -4.75 7.95
N SER A 76 10.43 -4.21 9.11
CA SER A 76 11.37 -3.96 10.21
C SER A 76 12.02 -5.20 10.81
N GLY A 77 11.48 -6.39 10.55
CA GLY A 77 12.11 -7.67 10.92
C GLY A 77 13.50 -7.86 10.32
N ILE A 78 13.80 -7.18 9.21
CA ILE A 78 15.10 -7.21 8.53
C ILE A 78 16.16 -6.49 9.37
N ALA A 79 15.92 -5.22 9.73
CA ALA A 79 16.81 -4.49 10.63
C ALA A 79 16.97 -5.16 12.01
N ARG A 80 15.92 -5.84 12.48
CA ARG A 80 15.93 -6.60 13.74
C ARG A 80 16.61 -7.97 13.65
N LYS A 81 17.10 -8.37 12.47
CA LYS A 81 17.69 -9.70 12.21
C LYS A 81 16.75 -10.88 12.52
N ILE A 82 15.43 -10.63 12.60
CA ILE A 82 14.39 -11.65 12.78
C ILE A 82 14.15 -12.39 11.45
N THR A 83 14.25 -11.67 10.34
CA THR A 83 14.16 -12.23 8.99
C THR A 83 15.22 -11.58 8.09
N LYS A 84 15.36 -12.10 6.86
CA LYS A 84 16.27 -11.57 5.84
C LYS A 84 15.52 -11.29 4.55
N TRP A 85 16.16 -10.58 3.62
CA TRP A 85 15.56 -10.25 2.33
C TRP A 85 15.18 -11.48 1.51
N GLU A 86 15.94 -12.57 1.59
CA GLU A 86 15.64 -13.82 0.89
C GLU A 86 14.28 -14.41 1.31
N ASN A 87 13.94 -14.29 2.60
CA ASN A 87 12.65 -14.72 3.13
C ASN A 87 11.52 -13.77 2.70
N TYR A 88 11.79 -12.45 2.72
CA TYR A 88 10.85 -11.45 2.21
C TYR A 88 10.49 -11.72 0.73
N PHE A 89 11.46 -12.07 -0.10
CA PHE A 89 11.21 -12.39 -1.51
C PHE A 89 10.32 -13.62 -1.68
N LYS A 90 10.58 -14.70 -0.94
CA LYS A 90 9.73 -15.91 -0.97
C LYS A 90 8.29 -15.63 -0.53
N VAL A 91 8.11 -14.81 0.51
CA VAL A 91 6.80 -14.36 0.98
C VAL A 91 6.09 -13.53 -0.08
N THR A 92 6.82 -12.60 -0.71
CA THR A 92 6.29 -11.72 -1.76
C THR A 92 5.90 -12.50 -3.00
N GLU A 93 6.72 -13.46 -3.45
CA GLU A 93 6.42 -14.36 -4.55
C GLU A 93 5.16 -15.20 -4.25
N LYS A 94 5.05 -15.76 -3.05
CA LYS A 94 3.85 -16.50 -2.64
C LYS A 94 2.61 -15.62 -2.63
N MET A 95 2.70 -14.38 -2.11
CA MET A 95 1.60 -13.41 -2.13
C MET A 95 1.13 -13.14 -3.56
N ILE A 96 2.07 -12.83 -4.47
CA ILE A 96 1.75 -12.59 -5.89
C ILE A 96 1.10 -13.83 -6.53
N ASN A 97 1.60 -15.03 -6.22
CA ASN A 97 1.05 -16.28 -6.76
C ASN A 97 -0.35 -16.63 -6.22
N LEU A 98 -0.72 -16.15 -5.03
CA LEU A 98 -2.06 -16.30 -4.47
C LEU A 98 -3.06 -15.29 -5.06
N ILE A 99 -2.55 -14.14 -5.51
CA ILE A 99 -3.31 -13.11 -6.20
C ILE A 99 -3.53 -13.53 -7.66
N ASN A 100 -4.64 -13.12 -8.26
CA ASN A 100 -4.95 -13.42 -9.66
C ASN A 100 -3.78 -13.03 -10.62
N LYS A 101 -3.52 -13.87 -11.64
CA LYS A 101 -2.45 -13.64 -12.63
C LYS A 101 -2.62 -12.33 -13.40
N ASP A 102 -3.85 -11.88 -13.56
CA ASP A 102 -4.21 -10.63 -14.26
C ASP A 102 -4.31 -9.42 -13.31
N ASN A 103 -3.46 -9.36 -12.29
CA ASN A 103 -3.44 -8.22 -11.37
C ASN A 103 -2.79 -6.97 -11.98
N THR A 104 -3.13 -5.81 -11.40
CA THR A 104 -2.59 -4.50 -11.78
C THR A 104 -1.52 -3.99 -10.81
N ILE A 105 -0.88 -4.88 -10.05
CA ILE A 105 0.26 -4.49 -9.22
C ILE A 105 1.42 -4.15 -10.16
N ILE A 106 1.90 -2.92 -10.09
CA ILE A 106 2.97 -2.43 -10.99
C ILE A 106 4.28 -2.16 -10.27
N ALA A 107 4.22 -1.99 -8.94
CA ALA A 107 5.40 -1.82 -8.11
C ALA A 107 5.14 -2.23 -6.66
N ILE A 108 6.20 -2.70 -6.00
CA ILE A 108 6.25 -2.93 -4.56
C ILE A 108 7.47 -2.21 -4.02
N TYR A 109 7.27 -1.32 -3.06
CA TYR A 109 8.32 -0.64 -2.32
C TYR A 109 8.39 -1.19 -0.91
N ALA A 110 9.57 -1.66 -0.50
CA ALA A 110 9.79 -2.22 0.82
C ALA A 110 10.92 -1.52 1.57
N ASN A 111 10.64 -1.11 2.80
CA ASN A 111 11.64 -0.57 3.71
C ASN A 111 12.10 -1.63 4.72
N GLY A 112 13.38 -2.01 4.68
CA GLY A 112 13.96 -2.94 5.65
C GLY A 112 14.44 -2.30 6.97
N LEU A 113 14.43 -0.97 7.06
CA LEU A 113 15.02 -0.23 8.19
C LEU A 113 14.11 -0.19 9.44
N GLY A 114 14.74 -0.12 10.62
CA GLY A 114 14.11 -0.11 11.94
C GLY A 114 13.54 1.26 12.35
N THR A 115 13.01 1.37 13.57
CA THR A 115 12.39 2.61 14.08
C THR A 115 13.35 3.79 14.20
N GLU A 116 14.65 3.53 14.30
CA GLU A 116 15.71 4.55 14.37
C GLU A 116 16.08 5.15 13.00
N SER A 117 15.29 4.87 11.96
CA SER A 117 15.56 5.37 10.62
C SER A 117 15.42 6.89 10.55
N PRO A 118 16.25 7.58 9.76
CA PRO A 118 16.07 9.00 9.49
C PRO A 118 14.70 9.30 8.86
N ASN A 119 14.17 10.50 9.08
CA ASN A 119 12.86 10.92 8.57
C ASN A 119 12.77 10.89 7.02
N TYR A 120 13.89 11.05 6.33
CA TYR A 120 14.00 10.96 4.86
C TYR A 120 14.12 9.51 4.33
N SER A 121 14.09 8.52 5.21
CA SER A 121 14.10 7.11 4.80
C SER A 121 12.76 6.69 4.18
N TRP A 122 12.71 5.47 3.64
CA TRP A 122 11.46 4.87 3.13
C TRP A 122 10.54 4.35 4.24
N ARG A 123 10.92 4.45 5.51
CA ARG A 123 10.09 3.93 6.60
C ARG A 123 8.85 4.79 6.81
N LYS A 124 7.65 4.21 6.66
CA LYS A 124 6.39 4.86 7.08
C LYS A 124 6.49 5.22 8.58
N PRO A 125 6.14 6.45 9.01
CA PRO A 125 5.26 7.42 8.35
C PRO A 125 5.90 8.37 7.32
N SER A 126 7.17 8.19 6.95
CA SER A 126 7.76 8.94 5.84
C SER A 126 6.96 8.73 4.54
N PRO A 127 6.72 9.77 3.73
CA PRO A 127 6.01 9.66 2.44
C PRO A 127 6.91 9.14 1.31
N SER A 128 8.20 8.88 1.58
CA SER A 128 9.22 8.69 0.54
C SER A 128 8.93 7.54 -0.43
N MET A 129 8.34 6.42 0.01
CA MET A 129 7.95 5.32 -0.91
C MET A 129 6.88 5.77 -1.90
N ILE A 130 5.88 6.53 -1.44
CA ILE A 130 4.77 7.03 -2.25
C ILE A 130 5.27 8.08 -3.24
N LEU A 131 6.07 9.05 -2.76
CA LEU A 131 6.63 10.12 -3.60
C LEU A 131 7.55 9.55 -4.69
N ASN A 132 8.39 8.55 -4.33
CA ASN A 132 9.25 7.88 -5.30
C ASN A 132 8.43 7.15 -6.37
N ALA A 133 7.42 6.38 -5.95
CA ALA A 133 6.51 5.69 -6.87
C ALA A 133 5.77 6.65 -7.80
N ALA A 134 5.25 7.76 -7.28
CA ALA A 134 4.52 8.75 -8.07
C ALA A 134 5.41 9.39 -9.14
N ASN A 135 6.64 9.77 -8.78
CA ASN A 135 7.59 10.35 -9.73
C ASN A 135 7.98 9.34 -10.82
N TYR A 136 8.31 8.11 -10.43
CA TYR A 136 8.77 7.06 -11.36
C TYR A 136 7.65 6.58 -12.29
N LEU A 137 6.43 6.41 -11.78
CA LEU A 137 5.30 5.80 -12.49
C LEU A 137 4.31 6.83 -13.07
N LYS A 138 4.60 8.13 -12.92
CA LYS A 138 3.76 9.26 -13.35
C LYS A 138 2.35 9.18 -12.74
N LEU A 139 2.27 9.13 -11.41
CA LEU A 139 1.00 9.00 -10.69
C LEU A 139 0.50 10.37 -10.19
N ASP A 140 -0.80 10.60 -10.30
CA ASP A 140 -1.51 11.76 -9.77
C ASP A 140 -1.96 11.46 -8.32
N LEU A 141 -1.16 11.89 -7.34
CA LEU A 141 -1.43 11.63 -5.92
C LEU A 141 -2.74 12.28 -5.44
N SER A 142 -3.14 13.41 -6.03
CA SER A 142 -4.40 14.08 -5.68
C SER A 142 -5.64 13.26 -6.05
N LYS A 143 -5.48 12.34 -7.02
CA LYS A 143 -6.50 11.39 -7.47
C LYS A 143 -6.17 9.96 -7.08
N SER A 144 -5.20 9.74 -6.20
CA SER A 144 -4.88 8.41 -5.71
C SER A 144 -5.58 8.12 -4.38
N LEU A 145 -5.58 6.84 -4.03
CA LEU A 145 -6.12 6.29 -2.78
C LEU A 145 -5.02 5.55 -2.03
N LEU A 146 -5.05 5.57 -0.71
CA LEU A 146 -4.25 4.68 0.13
C LEU A 146 -5.13 3.85 1.05
N VAL A 147 -4.86 2.55 1.14
CA VAL A 147 -5.45 1.64 2.13
C VAL A 147 -4.36 1.13 3.06
N GLY A 148 -4.53 1.37 4.37
CA GLY A 148 -3.59 0.96 5.42
C GLY A 148 -4.34 0.47 6.66
N ASP A 149 -3.67 -0.34 7.48
CA ASP A 149 -4.17 -0.78 8.79
C ASP A 149 -3.53 -0.03 9.96
N ARG A 150 -2.44 0.70 9.74
CA ARG A 150 -1.73 1.42 10.82
C ARG A 150 -1.78 2.92 10.64
N LEU A 151 -1.75 3.65 11.75
CA LEU A 151 -1.61 5.11 11.77
C LEU A 151 -0.44 5.58 10.89
N SER A 152 0.69 4.85 10.90
CA SER A 152 1.86 5.19 10.08
C SER A 152 1.57 5.22 8.57
N ASP A 153 0.62 4.41 8.09
CA ASP A 153 0.28 4.34 6.68
C ASP A 153 -0.52 5.56 6.27
N LEU A 154 -1.51 5.90 7.10
CA LEU A 154 -2.38 7.05 6.87
C LEU A 154 -1.58 8.35 6.95
N ILE A 155 -0.64 8.48 7.90
CA ILE A 155 0.27 9.63 7.98
C ILE A 155 1.20 9.69 6.74
N SER A 156 1.74 8.54 6.29
CA SER A 156 2.57 8.50 5.09
C SER A 156 1.80 8.97 3.86
N GLY A 157 0.55 8.52 3.69
CA GLY A 157 -0.33 8.96 2.62
C GLY A 157 -0.65 10.45 2.68
N PHE A 158 -1.06 10.92 3.85
CA PHE A 158 -1.32 12.33 4.12
C PHE A 158 -0.11 13.21 3.77
N ASN A 159 1.07 12.86 4.28
CA ASN A 159 2.31 13.60 4.03
C ASN A 159 2.75 13.57 2.56
N ALA A 160 2.30 12.58 1.78
CA ALA A 160 2.56 12.51 0.35
C ALA A 160 1.57 13.33 -0.49
N GLY A 161 0.51 13.88 0.12
CA GLY A 161 -0.52 14.65 -0.58
C GLY A 161 -1.67 13.79 -1.15
N LEU A 162 -1.86 12.56 -0.66
CA LEU A 162 -3.05 11.77 -0.98
C LEU A 162 -4.28 12.37 -0.28
N LEU A 163 -5.35 12.57 -1.06
CA LEU A 163 -6.60 13.14 -0.55
C LEU A 163 -7.61 12.09 -0.08
N ASN A 164 -7.43 10.82 -0.46
CA ASN A 164 -8.36 9.76 -0.11
C ASN A 164 -7.63 8.65 0.64
N LEU A 165 -7.94 8.49 1.93
CA LEU A 165 -7.28 7.56 2.83
C LEU A 165 -8.29 6.59 3.45
N PHE A 166 -7.98 5.30 3.44
CA PHE A 166 -8.82 4.24 3.98
C PHE A 166 -8.07 3.52 5.07
N HIS A 167 -8.68 3.48 6.25
CA HIS A 167 -8.19 2.75 7.39
C HIS A 167 -9.06 1.49 7.61
N VAL A 168 -8.48 0.29 7.48
CA VAL A 168 -9.16 -1.00 7.72
C VAL A 168 -9.09 -1.44 9.19
N ARG A 169 -9.88 -2.42 9.66
CA ARG A 169 -9.74 -2.99 11.04
C ARG A 169 -8.89 -4.27 11.07
N THR A 170 -8.56 -4.83 9.92
CA THR A 170 -7.65 -5.98 9.79
C THR A 170 -6.24 -5.62 10.28
N GLY A 171 -5.39 -6.63 10.50
CA GLY A 171 -4.06 -6.42 11.08
C GLY A 171 -4.09 -5.67 12.42
N HIS A 172 -3.37 -4.56 12.50
CA HIS A 172 -3.29 -3.68 13.66
C HIS A 172 -4.42 -2.65 13.72
N GLY A 173 -5.24 -2.54 12.67
CA GLY A 173 -6.21 -1.46 12.54
C GLY A 173 -7.29 -1.47 13.61
N ASN A 174 -7.66 -2.63 14.15
CA ASN A 174 -8.60 -2.64 15.28
C ASN A 174 -7.99 -1.99 16.54
N LEU A 175 -6.69 -2.16 16.76
CA LEU A 175 -5.97 -1.60 17.91
C LEU A 175 -5.68 -0.11 17.71
N GLU A 176 -5.30 0.31 16.49
CA GLU A 176 -4.87 1.68 16.20
C GLU A 176 -6.01 2.63 15.78
N ARG A 177 -7.26 2.14 15.64
CA ARG A 177 -8.40 2.93 15.13
C ARG A 177 -8.61 4.26 15.85
N GLU A 178 -8.57 4.24 17.19
CA GLU A 178 -8.84 5.45 17.98
C GLU A 178 -7.67 6.43 17.92
N ASP A 179 -6.43 5.93 17.82
CA ASP A 179 -5.26 6.77 17.60
C ASP A 179 -5.31 7.45 16.23
N VAL A 180 -5.78 6.75 15.20
CA VAL A 180 -6.01 7.31 13.85
C VAL A 180 -7.03 8.43 13.90
N LYS A 181 -8.20 8.18 14.49
CA LYS A 181 -9.23 9.22 14.63
C LYS A 181 -8.71 10.42 15.41
N LYS A 182 -8.00 10.20 16.51
CA LYS A 182 -7.43 11.26 17.36
C LYS A 182 -6.38 12.08 16.64
N PHE A 183 -5.56 11.47 15.79
CA PHE A 183 -4.57 12.19 14.99
C PHE A 183 -5.27 13.12 13.98
N PHE A 184 -6.23 12.58 13.21
CA PHE A 184 -6.85 13.35 12.13
C PHE A 184 -7.94 14.32 12.58
N SER A 185 -8.52 14.15 13.77
CA SER A 185 -9.46 15.14 14.35
C SER A 185 -8.77 16.38 14.91
N LYS A 186 -7.52 16.28 15.35
CA LYS A 186 -6.80 17.38 16.02
C LYS A 186 -6.16 18.38 15.06
N ASN A 187 -5.87 17.97 13.84
CA ASN A 187 -5.00 18.74 12.96
C ASN A 187 -5.76 19.58 11.91
N ASP A 188 -7.07 19.80 12.07
CA ASP A 188 -7.91 20.68 11.23
C ASP A 188 -7.67 20.47 9.70
N HIS A 189 -7.60 19.21 9.30
CA HIS A 189 -7.35 18.78 7.91
C HIS A 189 -8.65 18.60 7.10
N SER A 190 -9.79 19.03 7.65
CA SER A 190 -11.13 18.48 7.37
C SER A 190 -11.68 18.75 5.98
N ASP A 191 -11.23 19.82 5.31
CA ASP A 191 -11.95 20.28 4.13
C ASP A 191 -11.43 19.66 2.82
N LEU A 192 -10.22 19.09 2.84
CA LEU A 192 -9.56 18.58 1.63
C LEU A 192 -9.29 17.07 1.66
N ILE A 193 -9.14 16.45 2.83
CA ILE A 193 -8.78 15.03 2.94
C ILE A 193 -9.97 14.20 3.42
N LYS A 194 -10.31 13.19 2.64
CA LYS A 194 -11.35 12.21 2.94
C LYS A 194 -10.72 10.98 3.59
N ILE A 195 -11.08 10.75 4.85
CA ILE A 195 -10.64 9.56 5.58
C ILE A 195 -11.85 8.68 5.84
N LYS A 196 -11.79 7.44 5.35
CA LYS A 196 -12.82 6.44 5.55
C LYS A 196 -12.33 5.31 6.45
N TYR A 197 -13.25 4.82 7.27
CA TYR A 197 -12.98 3.97 8.42
C TYR A 197 -13.69 2.62 8.27
N ILE A 198 -13.21 1.77 7.36
CA ILE A 198 -13.88 0.51 7.02
C ILE A 198 -13.45 -0.65 7.93
N ASN A 199 -14.28 -1.69 8.03
CA ASN A 199 -13.94 -2.89 8.81
C ASN A 199 -12.92 -3.76 8.08
N LYS A 200 -13.13 -3.97 6.79
CA LYS A 200 -12.31 -4.79 5.90
C LYS A 200 -12.50 -4.27 4.47
N ILE A 201 -11.66 -4.72 3.55
CA ILE A 201 -11.84 -4.47 2.12
C ILE A 201 -13.21 -5.03 1.68
N GLY A 202 -13.98 -4.24 0.93
CA GLY A 202 -15.33 -4.59 0.51
C GLY A 202 -16.05 -3.44 -0.19
N GLU A 203 -17.38 -3.52 -0.23
CA GLU A 203 -18.27 -2.69 -1.05
C GLU A 203 -18.05 -1.18 -0.92
N GLU A 204 -17.81 -0.67 0.29
CA GLU A 204 -17.58 0.77 0.50
C GLU A 204 -16.35 1.27 -0.28
N LEU A 205 -15.23 0.54 -0.21
CA LEU A 205 -14.02 0.87 -0.98
C LEU A 205 -14.24 0.70 -2.49
N PHE A 206 -15.02 -0.30 -2.89
CA PHE A 206 -15.29 -0.58 -4.30
C PHE A 206 -16.06 0.56 -4.95
N HIS A 207 -17.07 1.09 -4.25
CA HIS A 207 -17.83 2.24 -4.71
C HIS A 207 -16.93 3.47 -4.94
N ASP A 208 -16.05 3.81 -4.00
CA ASP A 208 -15.15 4.96 -4.16
C ASP A 208 -14.14 4.79 -5.30
N LEU A 209 -13.67 3.57 -5.55
CA LEU A 209 -12.79 3.29 -6.68
C LEU A 209 -13.49 3.51 -8.02
N GLN A 210 -14.75 3.11 -8.15
CA GLN A 210 -15.54 3.33 -9.36
C GLN A 210 -15.79 4.82 -9.60
N VAL A 211 -16.14 5.56 -8.53
CA VAL A 211 -16.30 7.02 -8.57
C VAL A 211 -14.99 7.70 -8.99
N LEU A 212 -13.85 7.24 -8.49
CA LEU A 212 -12.54 7.84 -8.76
C LEU A 212 -12.17 7.80 -10.26
N VAL A 213 -12.54 6.74 -10.96
CA VAL A 213 -12.24 6.56 -12.39
C VAL A 213 -13.39 6.99 -13.31
N GLY A 214 -14.47 7.56 -12.76
CA GLY A 214 -15.58 8.12 -13.52
C GLY A 214 -16.50 7.09 -14.16
N GLN A 215 -16.58 5.87 -13.62
CA GLN A 215 -17.53 4.84 -14.06
C GLN A 215 -18.72 4.81 -13.07
N GLN A 216 -19.87 5.34 -13.51
CA GLN A 216 -21.20 5.13 -12.89
C GLN A 216 -22.06 4.26 -13.81
#